data_AF-A0A961ICF1-F1
#
_entry.id   AF-A0A961ICF1-F1
#
_cell.length_a   1.000
_cell.length_b   1.000
_cell.length_c   1.000
_cell.angle_alpha   90.00
_cell.angle_beta   90.00
_cell.angle_gamma   90.00
#
_symmetry.space_group_name_H-M   'P 1'
#
loop_
_entity.id
_entity.type
_entity.pdbx_description
1 polymer ?
#
loop_
_entity_poly.entity_id
_entity_poly.type
_entity_poly.pdbx_seq_one_letter_code
_entity_poly.pdbx_strand_id
1 'polypeptide(L)' 'QADNIIFAEEKLNDAGLIDNVSQALEFAMRREQDSINYYAEMKNFVHPDGHAKLDAIIAEERRHYQELYAMREQVKA' A
#
# COMPACT_ATOMS: atom_id res chain seq x y z
N GLN A 1 -10.07 -15.07 -7.15
CA GLN A 1 -8.81 -14.64 -6.51
C GLN A 1 -9.04 -13.24 -5.97
N ALA A 2 -8.75 -12.99 -4.69
CA ALA A 2 -9.03 -11.70 -4.04
C ALA A 2 -8.01 -10.60 -4.42
N ASP A 3 -6.77 -10.98 -4.76
CA ASP A 3 -5.71 -10.08 -5.27
C ASP A 3 -6.22 -9.14 -6.37
N ASN A 4 -6.94 -9.71 -7.34
CA ASN A 4 -7.38 -9.01 -8.54
C ASN A 4 -8.48 -7.96 -8.27
N ILE A 5 -9.08 -7.97 -7.09
CA ILE A 5 -10.11 -7.00 -6.68
C ILE A 5 -9.45 -5.84 -5.91
N ILE A 6 -8.46 -6.13 -5.07
CA ILE A 6 -7.77 -5.09 -4.27
C ILE A 6 -6.76 -4.32 -5.11
N PHE A 7 -6.09 -5.00 -6.04
CA PHE A 7 -5.09 -4.42 -6.93
C PHE A 7 -5.59 -4.23 -8.37
N ALA A 8 -6.91 -4.17 -8.56
CA ALA A 8 -7.52 -4.04 -9.89
C ALA A 8 -6.99 -2.83 -10.67
N GLU A 9 -6.81 -2.99 -11.99
CA GLU A 9 -6.43 -1.91 -12.90
C GLU A 9 -7.40 -0.72 -12.87
N GLU A 10 -8.68 -0.95 -12.57
CA GLU A 10 -9.65 0.15 -12.41
C GLU A 10 -9.30 1.10 -11.25
N LYS A 11 -8.67 0.60 -10.18
CA LYS A 11 -8.14 1.46 -9.10
C LYS A 11 -6.82 2.12 -9.48
N LEU A 12 -6.14 1.64 -10.52
CA LEU A 12 -4.97 2.30 -11.12
C LEU A 12 -5.38 3.45 -12.04
N ASN A 13 -6.62 3.51 -12.54
CA ASN A 13 -7.10 4.65 -13.34
C ASN A 13 -7.11 5.97 -12.55
N ASP A 14 -7.21 5.92 -11.22
CA ASP A 14 -7.04 7.09 -10.35
C ASP A 14 -5.63 7.71 -10.48
N ALA A 15 -4.63 6.94 -10.94
CA ALA A 15 -3.31 7.47 -11.23
C ALA A 15 -3.31 8.46 -12.41
N GLY A 16 -4.28 8.33 -13.34
CA GLY A 16 -4.47 9.26 -14.45
C GLY A 16 -5.03 10.63 -14.03
N LEU A 17 -5.44 10.78 -12.77
CA LEU A 17 -5.99 12.01 -12.18
C LEU A 17 -4.98 12.73 -11.25
N ILE A 18 -3.71 12.31 -11.26
CA ILE A 18 -2.66 12.89 -10.44
C ILE A 18 -2.09 14.13 -11.16
N ASP A 19 -2.40 15.32 -10.65
CA ASP A 19 -1.97 16.59 -11.25
C ASP A 19 -0.71 17.17 -10.59
N ASN A 20 -0.33 16.68 -9.41
CA ASN A 20 0.83 17.19 -8.68
C ASN A 20 1.48 16.16 -7.75
N VAL A 21 2.68 16.48 -7.28
CA VAL A 21 3.50 15.62 -6.41
C VAL A 21 2.78 15.28 -5.11
N SER A 22 2.04 16.23 -4.49
CA SER A 22 1.30 15.94 -3.25
C SER A 22 0.20 14.90 -3.48
N GLN A 23 -0.54 15.00 -4.58
CA GLN A 23 -1.54 13.99 -4.96
C GLN A 23 -0.90 12.64 -5.29
N ALA A 24 0.28 12.64 -5.92
CA ALA A 24 1.03 11.42 -6.21
C ALA A 24 1.45 10.69 -4.92
N LEU A 25 1.95 11.45 -3.95
CA LEU A 25 2.34 10.92 -2.63
C LEU A 25 1.12 10.40 -1.87
N GLU A 26 0.01 11.12 -1.87
CA GLU A 26 -1.23 10.65 -1.23
C GLU A 26 -1.81 9.41 -1.92
N PHE A 27 -1.69 9.31 -3.24
CA PHE A 27 -2.05 8.10 -3.98
C PHE A 27 -1.16 6.92 -3.58
N ALA A 28 0.17 7.09 -3.59
CA ALA A 28 1.12 6.04 -3.19
C ALA A 28 0.86 5.57 -1.75
N MET A 29 0.64 6.50 -0.80
CA MET A 29 0.32 6.16 0.58
C MET A 29 -0.94 5.29 0.72
N ARG A 30 -2.00 5.57 -0.07
CA ARG A 30 -3.21 4.72 -0.08
C ARG A 30 -2.89 3.31 -0.59
N ARG A 31 -2.00 3.17 -1.57
CA ARG A 31 -1.56 1.87 -2.09
C ARG A 31 -0.79 1.04 -1.06
N GLU A 32 0.08 1.68 -0.29
CA GLU A 32 0.77 0.99 0.81
C GLU A 32 -0.22 0.54 1.90
N GLN A 33 -1.18 1.40 2.24
CA GLN A 33 -2.22 1.07 3.21
C GLN A 33 -3.11 -0.11 2.75
N ASP A 34 -3.50 -0.13 1.48
CA ASP A 34 -4.24 -1.25 0.89
C ASP A 34 -3.43 -2.56 0.96
N SER A 35 -2.11 -2.49 0.67
CA SER A 35 -1.21 -3.65 0.73
C SER A 35 -1.03 -4.18 2.15
N ILE A 36 -0.85 -3.29 3.14
CA ILE A 36 -0.79 -3.66 4.56
C ILE A 36 -2.06 -4.43 4.97
N ASN A 37 -3.23 -3.89 4.65
CA ASN A 37 -4.50 -4.50 4.99
C ASN A 37 -4.67 -5.86 4.30
N TYR A 38 -4.30 -5.94 3.02
CA TYR A 38 -4.38 -7.18 2.25
C TYR A 38 -3.54 -8.30 2.87
N TYR A 39 -2.26 -8.04 3.12
CA TYR A 39 -1.37 -9.06 3.66
C TYR A 39 -1.71 -9.42 5.11
N ALA A 40 -2.21 -8.46 5.90
CA ALA A 40 -2.70 -8.73 7.25
C ALA A 40 -3.90 -9.69 7.23
N GLU A 41 -4.88 -9.44 6.36
CA GLU A 41 -6.04 -10.32 6.19
C GLU A 41 -5.66 -11.68 5.61
N MET A 42 -4.68 -11.72 4.69
CA MET A 42 -4.23 -12.96 4.07
C MET A 42 -3.64 -13.95 5.08
N LYS A 43 -3.12 -13.49 6.23
CA LYS A 43 -2.65 -14.38 7.32
C LYS A 43 -3.74 -15.32 7.83
N ASN A 44 -5.01 -14.91 7.75
CA ASN A 44 -6.15 -15.74 8.15
C ASN A 44 -6.38 -16.95 7.22
N PHE A 45 -5.79 -16.95 6.04
CA PHE A 45 -6.00 -17.96 4.99
C PHE A 45 -4.73 -18.75 4.63
N VAL A 46 -3.57 -18.36 5.17
CA VAL A 46 -2.27 -18.97 4.88
C VAL A 46 -1.81 -19.82 6.06
N HIS A 47 -1.20 -20.98 5.77
CA HIS A 47 -0.60 -21.85 6.79
C HIS A 47 0.43 -21.07 7.64
N PRO A 48 0.54 -21.33 8.96
CA PRO A 48 1.45 -20.60 9.84
C PRO A 48 2.91 -20.50 9.35
N ASP A 49 3.41 -21.50 8.63
CA ASP A 49 4.77 -21.48 8.04
C ASP A 49 4.99 -20.31 7.07
N GLY A 50 3.92 -19.78 6.46
CA GLY A 50 3.96 -18.62 5.59
C GLY A 50 3.89 -17.27 6.33
N HIS A 51 3.53 -17.26 7.62
CA HIS A 51 3.26 -16.02 8.35
C HIS A 51 4.49 -15.14 8.50
N ALA A 52 5.66 -15.73 8.73
CA ALA A 52 6.91 -14.97 8.84
C ALA A 52 7.21 -14.16 7.57
N LYS A 53 6.90 -14.72 6.39
CA LYS A 53 7.06 -14.02 5.11
C LYS A 53 6.04 -12.89 4.97
N LEU A 54 4.80 -13.11 5.39
CA LEU A 54 3.76 -12.08 5.38
C LEU A 54 4.08 -10.94 6.33
N ASP A 55 4.59 -11.24 7.52
CA ASP A 55 5.00 -10.25 8.50
C ASP A 55 6.15 -9.38 7.99
N ALA A 56 7.11 -9.97 7.27
CA ALA A 56 8.19 -9.22 6.63
C ALA A 56 7.66 -8.25 5.56
N ILE A 57 6.70 -8.68 4.73
CA ILE A 57 6.07 -7.81 3.71
C ILE A 57 5.30 -6.68 4.40
N ILE A 58 4.45 -6.99 5.38
CA ILE A 58 3.68 -5.99 6.13
C ILE A 58 4.59 -4.95 6.80
N ALA A 59 5.73 -5.39 7.35
CA ALA A 59 6.70 -4.49 7.95
C ALA A 59 7.32 -3.53 6.92
N GLU A 60 7.63 -4.03 5.73
CA GLU A 60 8.19 -3.21 4.65
C GLU A 60 7.17 -2.19 4.11
N GLU A 61 5.91 -2.57 3.89
CA GLU A 61 4.90 -1.60 3.43
C GLU A 61 4.60 -0.52 4.49
N ARG A 62 4.74 -0.84 5.78
CA ARG A 62 4.68 0.17 6.86
C ARG A 62 5.85 1.15 6.78
N ARG A 63 7.06 0.68 6.47
CA ARG A 63 8.24 1.54 6.25
C ARG A 63 8.00 2.45 5.05
N HIS A 64 7.53 1.92 3.92
CA HIS A 64 7.18 2.71 2.73
C HIS A 64 6.15 3.79 3.04
N TYR A 65 5.06 3.46 3.75
CA TYR A 65 4.05 4.43 4.14
C TYR A 65 4.65 5.59 4.97
N GLN A 66 5.51 5.28 5.94
CA GLN A 66 6.17 6.29 6.78
C GLN A 66 7.08 7.22 5.98
N GLU A 67 7.84 6.66 5.03
CA GLU A 67 8.70 7.44 4.14
C GLU A 67 7.90 8.37 3.23
N LEU A 68 6.84 7.85 2.61
CA LEU A 68 5.93 8.65 1.78
C LEU A 68 5.23 9.75 2.58
N TYR A 69 4.81 9.46 3.82
CA TYR A 69 4.24 10.45 4.73
C TYR A 69 5.24 11.59 5.01
N ALA A 70 6.49 11.24 5.34
CA ALA A 70 7.53 12.24 5.59
C ALA A 70 7.81 13.12 4.37
N MET A 71 7.85 12.52 3.16
CA MET A 71 7.99 13.28 1.91
C MET A 71 6.80 14.21 1.66
N ARG A 72 5.57 13.76 1.94
CA ARG A 72 4.37 14.58 1.78
C ARG A 72 4.39 15.81 2.68
N GLU A 73 4.84 15.65 3.93
CA GLU A 73 4.95 16.78 4.85
C GLU A 73 5.97 17.82 4.39
N GLN A 74 7.05 17.40 3.71
CA GLN A 74 8.03 18.31 3.11
C GLN A 74 7.49 19.07 1.90
N VAL A 75 6.58 18.46 1.13
CA VAL A 75 5.97 19.08 -0.07
C VAL A 75 4.84 20.05 0.29
N LYS A 76 4.22 19.89 1.46
CA LYS A 76 3.19 20.81 1.97
C LYS A 76 3.78 22.07 2.63
N ALA A 77 5.07 22.05 2.98
CA ALA A 77 5.81 23.17 3.57
C ALA A 77 6.35 24.13 2.49
#